data_AF-A0A3S4K3X6-F1
#
_entry.id   AF-A0A3S4K3X6-F1
#
_cell.length_a   1.000
_cell.length_b   1.000
_cell.length_c   1.000
_cell.angle_alpha   90.00
_cell.angle_beta   90.00
_cell.angle_gamma   90.00
#
_symmetry.space_group_name_H-M   'P 1'
#
loop_
_entity.id
_entity.type
_entity.pdbx_description
1 polymer ?
#
loop_
_entity_poly.entity_id
_entity_poly.type
_entity_poly.pdbx_seq_one_letter_code
_entity_poly.pdbx_strand_id
1 'polypeptide(L)'
;MIEGPGHVPMHMIQRNMTEELESCHEAPFYTLGPLTTDIAPGYDHFTSGIGAAMIGWFGCAMLCYVTPKEHLGLPNKEDVKQGLITYKIAAHAADLAKGHPGAQIRDNAMSKARFEFRWEDQFNLALDPFTARAYHDETLPQESGKVAHFCSMCGPKFCSMKISQEVRDYAAAQAIEVGMADMSENFRAKGGEIYLKREEA
;
A
#
# COMPACT_ATOMS: atom_id res chain seq x y z
N MET A 1 -3.90 30.11 -6.27
CA MET A 1 -4.54 28.95 -5.62
C MET A 1 -5.90 29.39 -5.10
N ILE A 2 -6.87 28.50 -5.06
CA ILE A 2 -8.24 28.77 -4.59
C ILE A 2 -8.52 27.88 -3.39
N GLU A 3 -9.16 28.42 -2.35
CA GLU A 3 -9.59 27.63 -1.20
C GLU A 3 -10.98 27.04 -1.45
N GLY A 4 -11.16 25.79 -1.02
CA GLY A 4 -12.36 24.99 -1.26
C GLY A 4 -13.13 24.63 0.02
N PRO A 5 -14.19 23.82 -0.12
CA PRO A 5 -15.14 23.53 0.95
C PRO A 5 -14.55 22.68 2.09
N GLY A 6 -15.30 22.68 3.21
CA GLY A 6 -15.06 21.86 4.38
C GLY A 6 -15.93 20.59 4.47
N HIS A 7 -17.25 20.69 4.29
CA HIS A 7 -18.20 19.57 4.50
C HIS A 7 -18.99 19.30 3.21
N VAL A 8 -18.78 18.14 2.60
CA VAL A 8 -19.36 17.77 1.30
C VAL A 8 -19.63 16.26 1.25
N PRO A 9 -20.89 15.81 1.08
CA PRO A 9 -21.17 14.39 0.91
C PRO A 9 -20.57 13.87 -0.40
N MET A 10 -20.12 12.60 -0.41
CA MET A 10 -19.29 12.04 -1.49
C MET A 10 -19.83 12.26 -2.90
N HIS A 11 -21.15 12.15 -3.10
CA HIS A 11 -21.79 12.32 -4.41
C HIS A 11 -21.69 13.74 -5.00
N MET A 12 -21.31 14.73 -4.19
CA MET A 12 -21.14 16.14 -4.59
C MET A 12 -19.67 16.56 -4.75
N ILE A 13 -18.72 15.70 -4.36
CA ILE A 13 -17.28 16.06 -4.39
C ILE A 13 -16.81 16.33 -5.82
N GLN A 14 -17.17 15.48 -6.77
CA GLN A 14 -16.77 15.65 -8.17
C GLN A 14 -17.27 16.98 -8.75
N ARG A 15 -18.51 17.36 -8.42
CA ARG A 15 -19.08 18.64 -8.86
C ARG A 15 -18.23 19.83 -8.37
N ASN A 16 -17.79 19.82 -7.12
CA ASN A 16 -16.96 20.91 -6.58
C ASN A 16 -15.65 21.05 -7.35
N MET A 17 -15.01 19.93 -7.71
CA MET A 17 -13.78 19.96 -8.50
C MET A 17 -14.03 20.51 -9.92
N THR A 18 -15.09 20.06 -10.60
CA THR A 18 -15.44 20.53 -11.95
C THR A 18 -15.73 22.04 -11.95
N GLU A 19 -16.51 22.52 -10.99
CA GLU A 19 -16.86 23.95 -10.89
C GLU A 19 -15.61 24.82 -10.62
N GLU A 20 -14.65 24.33 -9.84
CA GLU A 20 -13.39 25.03 -9.61
C GLU A 20 -12.52 25.11 -10.87
N LEU A 21 -12.36 24.00 -11.60
CA LEU A 21 -11.59 23.98 -12.84
C LEU A 21 -12.18 24.97 -13.87
N GLU A 22 -13.51 24.97 -14.02
CA GLU A 22 -14.22 25.83 -14.97
C GLU A 22 -14.17 27.32 -14.56
N SER A 23 -14.52 27.62 -13.30
CA SER A 23 -14.71 28.99 -12.82
C SER A 23 -13.41 29.66 -12.38
N CYS A 24 -12.39 28.88 -12.03
CA CYS A 24 -11.11 29.37 -11.54
C CYS A 24 -9.95 29.08 -12.49
N HIS A 25 -10.25 28.64 -13.71
CA HIS A 25 -9.30 28.51 -14.81
C HIS A 25 -8.10 27.62 -14.46
N GLU A 26 -8.40 26.44 -13.87
CA GLU A 26 -7.41 25.44 -13.45
C GLU A 26 -6.35 25.98 -12.46
N ALA A 27 -6.70 27.01 -11.68
CA ALA A 27 -5.87 27.43 -10.57
C ALA A 27 -5.64 26.26 -9.59
N PRO A 28 -4.51 26.21 -8.85
CA PRO A 28 -4.32 25.14 -7.87
C PRO A 28 -5.39 25.18 -6.77
N PHE A 29 -6.15 24.11 -6.62
CA PHE A 29 -7.18 24.01 -5.58
C PHE A 29 -6.61 23.56 -4.23
N TYR A 30 -7.10 24.16 -3.13
CA TYR A 30 -6.69 23.89 -1.76
C TYR A 30 -7.92 23.65 -0.87
N THR A 31 -8.16 22.40 -0.45
CA THR A 31 -9.42 22.03 0.23
C THR A 31 -9.21 21.66 1.70
N LEU A 32 -10.20 21.92 2.55
CA LEU A 32 -10.24 21.45 3.94
C LEU A 32 -11.02 20.13 4.01
N GLY A 33 -10.33 18.99 3.88
CA GLY A 33 -11.00 17.71 3.63
C GLY A 33 -11.38 17.52 2.17
N PRO A 34 -12.67 17.34 1.83
CA PRO A 34 -13.86 17.62 2.66
C PRO A 34 -14.33 16.48 3.58
N LEU A 35 -14.94 16.83 4.71
CA LEU A 35 -15.70 15.93 5.58
C LEU A 35 -16.89 15.36 4.82
N THR A 36 -16.95 14.03 4.75
CA THR A 36 -18.01 13.31 4.01
C THR A 36 -19.28 13.07 4.81
N THR A 37 -19.22 13.28 6.13
CA THR A 37 -20.32 13.10 7.07
C THR A 37 -20.05 13.88 8.35
N ASP A 38 -21.12 14.35 9.02
CA ASP A 38 -21.04 15.23 10.19
C ASP A 38 -21.27 14.50 11.52
N ILE A 39 -21.53 13.19 11.48
CA ILE A 39 -22.02 12.43 12.64
C ILE A 39 -20.92 11.71 13.44
N ALA A 40 -19.64 12.01 13.18
CA ALA A 40 -18.51 11.33 13.82
C ALA A 40 -17.45 12.28 14.40
N PRO A 41 -17.82 13.29 15.21
CA PRO A 41 -16.85 14.13 15.89
C PRO A 41 -15.93 13.26 16.76
N GLY A 42 -14.63 13.58 16.78
CA GLY A 42 -13.59 12.70 17.33
C GLY A 42 -12.91 11.83 16.26
N TYR A 43 -13.52 11.70 15.09
CA TYR A 43 -13.03 10.93 13.95
C TYR A 43 -12.98 11.74 12.65
N ASP A 44 -12.98 13.08 12.74
CA ASP A 44 -13.09 13.93 11.55
C ASP A 44 -11.88 13.90 10.63
N HIS A 45 -10.69 13.61 11.16
CA HIS A 45 -9.54 13.22 10.36
C HIS A 45 -9.87 12.06 9.38
N PHE A 46 -10.66 11.07 9.80
CA PHE A 46 -11.09 9.96 8.97
C PHE A 46 -12.23 10.34 8.01
N THR A 47 -13.29 11.01 8.50
CA THR A 47 -14.42 11.43 7.66
C THR A 47 -13.97 12.35 6.54
N SER A 48 -13.03 13.24 6.83
CA SER A 48 -12.40 14.13 5.85
C SER A 48 -11.34 13.45 5.01
N GLY A 49 -10.59 12.49 5.54
CA GLY A 49 -9.60 11.72 4.79
C GLY A 49 -10.20 11.00 3.58
N ILE A 50 -11.45 10.53 3.70
CA ILE A 50 -12.22 9.95 2.57
C ILE A 50 -12.42 11.00 1.47
N GLY A 51 -12.98 12.17 1.82
CA GLY A 51 -13.25 13.21 0.84
C GLY A 51 -11.97 13.82 0.27
N ALA A 52 -10.94 13.97 1.09
CA ALA A 52 -9.62 14.46 0.69
C ALA A 52 -8.96 13.55 -0.35
N ALA A 53 -9.04 12.23 -0.19
CA ALA A 53 -8.56 11.28 -1.20
C ALA A 53 -9.36 11.39 -2.51
N MET A 54 -10.69 11.54 -2.43
CA MET A 54 -11.53 11.70 -3.62
C MET A 54 -11.26 12.99 -4.37
N ILE A 55 -11.26 14.14 -3.69
CA ILE A 55 -11.06 15.44 -4.34
C ILE A 55 -9.60 15.61 -4.81
N GLY A 56 -8.64 15.04 -4.08
CA GLY A 56 -7.24 14.93 -4.51
C GLY A 56 -7.11 14.10 -5.79
N TRP A 57 -7.83 12.98 -5.89
CA TRP A 57 -7.88 12.18 -7.11
C TRP A 57 -8.48 12.96 -8.28
N PHE A 58 -9.53 13.74 -8.04
CA PHE A 58 -10.17 14.54 -9.08
C PHE A 58 -9.36 15.76 -9.54
N GLY A 59 -8.32 16.17 -8.82
CA GLY A 59 -7.39 17.21 -9.28
C GLY A 59 -6.96 18.23 -8.23
N CYS A 60 -7.46 18.15 -6.99
CA CYS A 60 -7.06 19.08 -5.95
C CYS A 60 -5.55 19.04 -5.70
N ALA A 61 -4.92 20.22 -5.65
CA ALA A 61 -3.46 20.35 -5.61
C ALA A 61 -2.89 20.27 -4.19
N MET A 62 -3.65 20.73 -3.18
CA MET A 62 -3.22 20.72 -1.78
C MET A 62 -4.39 20.41 -0.86
N LEU A 63 -4.13 19.65 0.20
CA LEU A 63 -5.16 19.21 1.15
C LEU A 63 -4.81 19.75 2.54
N CYS A 64 -5.67 20.60 3.09
CA CYS A 64 -5.58 21.03 4.49
C CYS A 64 -6.07 19.87 5.36
N TYR A 65 -5.19 19.42 6.24
CA TYR A 65 -5.52 18.35 7.17
C TYR A 65 -6.61 18.75 8.17
N VAL A 66 -7.32 17.73 8.66
CA VAL A 66 -8.29 17.83 9.75
C VAL A 66 -7.83 16.91 10.85
N THR A 67 -7.87 17.38 12.10
CA THR A 67 -7.43 16.59 13.25
C THR A 67 -8.58 15.73 13.80
N PRO A 68 -8.31 14.69 14.60
CA PRO A 68 -9.36 13.94 15.29
C PRO A 68 -10.28 14.81 16.14
N LYS A 69 -9.74 15.86 16.77
CA LYS A 69 -10.48 16.78 17.66
C LYS A 69 -11.12 17.96 16.95
N GLU A 70 -11.16 17.97 15.62
CA GLU A 70 -11.98 18.95 14.91
C GLU A 70 -13.41 18.93 15.47
N HIS A 71 -14.03 20.10 15.57
CA HIS A 71 -15.32 20.31 16.23
C HIS A 71 -15.39 20.03 17.75
N LEU A 72 -14.28 19.64 18.40
CA LEU A 72 -14.25 19.29 19.83
C LEU A 72 -13.27 20.15 20.65
N GLY A 73 -12.13 20.55 20.10
CA GLY A 73 -11.18 21.40 20.81
C GLY A 73 -9.79 21.45 20.18
N LEU A 74 -8.86 22.09 20.88
CA LEU A 74 -7.49 22.22 20.39
C LEU A 74 -6.78 20.85 20.32
N PRO A 75 -6.11 20.52 19.21
CA PRO A 75 -5.38 19.27 19.07
C PRO A 75 -4.13 19.26 19.95
N ASN A 76 -3.81 18.09 20.49
CA ASN A 76 -2.51 17.82 21.13
C ASN A 76 -1.51 17.26 20.09
N LYS A 77 -0.31 16.92 20.55
CA LYS A 77 0.77 16.37 19.70
C LYS A 77 0.35 15.12 18.91
N GLU A 78 -0.39 14.21 19.55
CA GLU A 78 -0.81 12.96 18.92
C GLU A 78 -1.93 13.21 17.90
N ASP A 79 -2.89 14.10 18.22
CA ASP A 79 -3.95 14.50 17.31
C ASP A 79 -3.37 15.11 16.01
N VAL A 80 -2.32 15.93 16.14
CA VAL A 80 -1.58 16.49 14.99
C VAL A 80 -0.90 15.39 14.18
N LYS A 81 -0.21 14.45 14.83
CA LYS A 81 0.45 13.33 14.15
C LYS A 81 -0.57 12.49 13.37
N GLN A 82 -1.71 12.16 13.99
CA GLN A 82 -2.79 11.39 13.35
C GLN A 82 -3.36 12.12 12.14
N GLY A 83 -3.67 13.42 12.26
CA GLY A 83 -4.13 14.22 11.13
C GLY A 83 -3.13 14.23 9.97
N LEU A 84 -1.83 14.42 10.26
CA LEU A 84 -0.78 14.43 9.23
C LEU A 84 -0.64 13.07 8.53
N ILE A 85 -0.60 11.97 9.28
CA ILE A 85 -0.49 10.63 8.69
C ILE A 85 -1.73 10.32 7.84
N THR A 86 -2.93 10.64 8.33
CA THR A 86 -4.17 10.44 7.56
C THR A 86 -4.16 11.19 6.24
N TYR A 87 -3.71 12.44 6.22
CA TYR A 87 -3.67 13.23 4.99
C TYR A 87 -2.52 12.83 4.06
N LYS A 88 -1.39 12.32 4.60
CA LYS A 88 -0.36 11.67 3.79
C LYS A 88 -0.88 10.41 3.11
N ILE A 89 -1.72 9.63 3.78
CA ILE A 89 -2.41 8.46 3.19
C ILE A 89 -3.38 8.93 2.09
N ALA A 90 -4.23 9.91 2.39
CA ALA A 90 -5.22 10.41 1.43
C ALA A 90 -4.56 10.98 0.16
N ALA A 91 -3.51 11.79 0.31
CA ALA A 91 -2.75 12.33 -0.81
C ALA A 91 -2.07 11.22 -1.63
N HIS A 92 -1.44 10.24 -0.98
CA HIS A 92 -0.82 9.11 -1.68
C HIS A 92 -1.85 8.23 -2.40
N ALA A 93 -3.02 8.01 -1.81
CA ALA A 93 -4.13 7.30 -2.44
C ALA A 93 -4.65 8.04 -3.69
N ALA A 94 -4.75 9.36 -3.62
CA ALA A 94 -5.06 10.20 -4.78
C ALA A 94 -3.98 10.08 -5.88
N ASP A 95 -2.70 10.11 -5.51
CA ASP A 95 -1.59 9.96 -6.47
C ASP A 95 -1.60 8.58 -7.15
N LEU A 96 -1.91 7.51 -6.42
CA LEU A 96 -2.10 6.17 -6.98
C LEU A 96 -3.27 6.15 -7.97
N ALA A 97 -4.42 6.72 -7.60
CA ALA A 97 -5.61 6.76 -8.45
C ALA A 97 -5.40 7.61 -9.71
N LYS A 98 -4.55 8.64 -9.63
CA LYS A 98 -4.11 9.46 -10.77
C LYS A 98 -3.06 8.77 -11.65
N GLY A 99 -2.48 7.65 -11.20
CA GLY A 99 -1.36 7.01 -11.89
C GLY A 99 -0.09 7.86 -11.88
N HIS A 100 0.14 8.67 -10.85
CA HIS A 100 1.31 9.53 -10.77
C HIS A 100 2.61 8.70 -10.88
N PRO A 101 3.55 9.06 -11.77
CA PRO A 101 4.81 8.35 -11.90
C PRO A 101 5.52 8.22 -10.55
N GLY A 102 5.84 6.99 -10.16
CA GLY A 102 6.55 6.68 -8.92
C GLY A 102 5.67 6.40 -7.69
N ALA A 103 4.38 6.76 -7.68
CA ALA A 103 3.50 6.48 -6.53
C ALA A 103 3.43 4.96 -6.24
N GLN A 104 3.22 4.17 -7.29
CA GLN A 104 3.13 2.70 -7.21
C GLN A 104 4.40 2.00 -6.71
N ILE A 105 5.58 2.63 -6.82
CA ILE A 105 6.87 2.01 -6.44
C ILE A 105 6.88 1.68 -4.95
N ARG A 106 6.40 2.61 -4.11
CA ARG A 106 6.35 2.42 -2.66
C ARG A 106 5.41 1.29 -2.28
N ASP A 107 4.22 1.23 -2.87
CA ASP A 107 3.23 0.17 -2.65
C ASP A 107 3.75 -1.20 -3.06
N ASN A 108 4.44 -1.28 -4.21
CA ASN A 108 5.03 -2.53 -4.68
C ASN A 108 6.18 -2.98 -3.77
N ALA A 109 7.03 -2.05 -3.32
CA ALA A 109 8.12 -2.36 -2.38
C ALA A 109 7.57 -2.86 -1.02
N MET A 110 6.55 -2.19 -0.49
CA MET A 110 5.84 -2.59 0.74
C MET A 110 5.20 -3.97 0.59
N SER A 111 4.45 -4.17 -0.50
CA SER A 111 3.78 -5.45 -0.79
C SER A 111 4.77 -6.60 -0.95
N LYS A 112 5.90 -6.35 -1.62
CA LYS A 112 6.99 -7.33 -1.75
C LYS A 112 7.63 -7.65 -0.40
N ALA A 113 7.95 -6.63 0.41
CA ALA A 113 8.50 -6.85 1.74
C ALA A 113 7.56 -7.68 2.63
N ARG A 114 6.26 -7.43 2.54
CA ARG A 114 5.22 -8.19 3.26
C ARG A 114 5.16 -9.65 2.83
N PHE A 115 5.16 -9.90 1.52
CA PHE A 115 5.09 -11.26 0.97
C PHE A 115 6.35 -12.08 1.28
N GLU A 116 7.53 -11.44 1.26
CA GLU A 116 8.82 -12.07 1.56
C GLU A 116 9.15 -12.10 3.07
N PHE A 117 8.22 -11.68 3.94
CA PHE A 117 8.41 -11.61 5.39
C PHE A 117 9.64 -10.79 5.83
N ARG A 118 10.01 -9.76 5.04
CA ARG A 118 11.06 -8.79 5.39
C ARG A 118 10.47 -7.72 6.31
N TRP A 119 10.22 -8.09 7.56
CA TRP A 119 9.52 -7.24 8.55
C TRP A 119 10.16 -5.87 8.75
N GLU A 120 11.49 -5.81 8.87
CA GLU A 120 12.21 -4.55 9.04
C GLU A 120 12.01 -3.61 7.84
N ASP A 121 12.09 -4.14 6.62
CA ASP A 121 11.86 -3.35 5.42
C ASP A 121 10.40 -2.90 5.34
N GLN A 122 9.45 -3.76 5.73
CA GLN A 122 8.04 -3.41 5.80
C GLN A 122 7.79 -2.24 6.77
N PHE A 123 8.38 -2.26 7.95
CA PHE A 123 8.24 -1.16 8.91
C PHE A 123 8.86 0.13 8.37
N ASN A 124 10.08 0.05 7.85
CA ASN A 124 10.82 1.22 7.37
C ASN A 124 10.16 1.86 6.13
N LEU A 125 9.43 1.09 5.33
CA LEU A 125 8.66 1.60 4.18
C LEU A 125 7.31 2.24 4.58
N ALA A 126 6.82 2.03 5.81
CA ALA A 126 5.54 2.55 6.27
C ALA A 126 5.55 4.09 6.37
N LEU A 127 4.36 4.71 6.32
CA LEU A 127 4.24 6.16 6.54
C LEU A 127 4.55 6.56 7.99
N ASP A 128 4.31 5.64 8.93
CA ASP A 128 4.69 5.77 10.33
C ASP A 128 5.41 4.49 10.81
N PRO A 129 6.73 4.38 10.58
CA PRO A 129 7.51 3.18 10.91
C PRO A 129 7.45 2.79 12.38
N PHE A 130 7.37 3.77 13.28
CA PHE A 130 7.36 3.51 14.72
C PHE A 130 6.07 2.82 15.17
N THR A 131 4.92 3.30 14.68
CA THR A 131 3.63 2.66 14.98
C THR A 131 3.54 1.27 14.36
N ALA A 132 3.99 1.10 13.11
CA ALA A 132 3.99 -0.20 12.45
C ALA A 132 4.80 -1.25 13.23
N ARG A 133 5.98 -0.86 13.72
CA ARG A 133 6.84 -1.71 14.55
C ARG A 133 6.22 -2.00 15.92
N ALA A 134 5.72 -0.96 16.60
CA ALA A 134 5.12 -1.10 17.91
C ALA A 134 3.95 -2.11 17.91
N TYR A 135 3.05 -2.03 16.93
CA TYR A 135 1.89 -2.93 16.84
C TYR A 135 2.28 -4.39 16.57
N HIS A 136 3.34 -4.62 15.79
CA HIS A 136 3.87 -5.98 15.63
C HIS A 136 4.44 -6.50 16.97
N ASP A 137 5.23 -5.66 17.63
CA ASP A 137 6.01 -6.03 18.81
C ASP A 137 5.17 -6.20 20.08
N GLU A 138 3.94 -5.65 20.10
CA GLU A 138 2.95 -5.94 21.15
C GLU A 138 2.69 -7.45 21.32
N THR A 139 2.84 -8.24 20.25
CA THR A 139 2.55 -9.69 20.27
C THR A 139 3.74 -10.57 19.90
N LEU A 140 4.70 -10.07 19.13
CA LEU A 140 5.91 -10.78 18.72
C LEU A 140 7.17 -9.89 18.92
N PRO A 141 7.51 -9.52 20.17
CA PRO A 141 8.59 -8.57 20.45
C PRO A 141 9.98 -9.12 20.11
N GLN A 142 10.17 -10.43 20.18
CA GLN A 142 11.47 -11.07 19.98
C GLN A 142 12.03 -10.84 18.56
N GLU A 143 13.35 -10.75 18.43
CA GLU A 143 14.06 -10.60 17.15
C GLU A 143 13.72 -11.73 16.16
N SER A 144 13.50 -12.95 16.65
CA SER A 144 13.06 -14.06 15.80
C SER A 144 11.68 -13.84 15.17
N GLY A 145 10.85 -12.97 15.74
CA GLY A 145 9.59 -12.53 15.13
C GLY A 145 9.80 -11.72 13.85
N LYS A 146 10.92 -11.00 13.73
CA LYS A 146 11.26 -10.15 12.57
C LYS A 146 11.77 -10.93 11.35
N VAL A 147 11.98 -12.23 11.52
CA VAL A 147 12.33 -13.16 10.44
C VAL A 147 11.28 -14.28 10.30
N ALA A 148 10.19 -14.21 11.07
CA ALA A 148 9.15 -15.23 11.05
C ALA A 148 8.30 -15.14 9.78
N HIS A 149 8.03 -16.28 9.15
CA HIS A 149 7.13 -16.39 8.01
C HIS A 149 5.64 -16.40 8.41
N PHE A 150 5.27 -15.60 9.41
CA PHE A 150 3.91 -15.41 9.90
C PHE A 150 3.86 -14.21 10.87
N CYS A 151 2.66 -13.73 11.16
CA CYS A 151 2.37 -12.84 12.28
C CYS A 151 1.43 -13.50 13.28
N SER A 152 1.17 -12.81 14.39
CA SER A 152 0.26 -13.27 15.46
C SER A 152 -1.18 -13.50 14.98
N MET A 153 -1.64 -12.84 13.91
CA MET A 153 -3.01 -12.98 13.39
C MET A 153 -3.34 -14.40 12.91
N CYS A 154 -2.44 -15.03 12.15
CA CYS A 154 -2.69 -16.36 11.55
C CYS A 154 -1.78 -17.45 12.13
N GLY A 155 -0.69 -17.07 12.79
CA GLY A 155 0.29 -18.00 13.30
C GLY A 155 1.02 -18.81 12.21
N PRO A 156 1.89 -19.74 12.60
CA PRO A 156 2.82 -20.42 11.70
C PRO A 156 2.17 -21.40 10.70
N LYS A 157 0.94 -21.84 10.96
CA LYS A 157 0.26 -22.89 10.19
C LYS A 157 -0.77 -22.35 9.18
N PHE A 158 -1.31 -21.15 9.40
CA PHE A 158 -2.43 -20.63 8.61
C PHE A 158 -2.11 -19.31 7.91
N CYS A 159 -0.85 -18.89 7.89
CA CYS A 159 -0.45 -17.72 7.13
C CYS A 159 -0.59 -17.99 5.62
N SER A 160 -1.51 -17.28 4.97
CA SER A 160 -1.82 -17.43 3.54
C SER A 160 -0.62 -17.16 2.63
N MET A 161 0.22 -16.17 2.96
CA MET A 161 1.42 -15.84 2.19
C MET A 161 2.46 -16.97 2.28
N LYS A 162 2.64 -17.56 3.46
CA LYS A 162 3.54 -18.70 3.66
C LYS A 162 3.07 -19.91 2.87
N ILE A 163 1.79 -20.26 2.98
CA ILE A 163 1.19 -21.37 2.22
C ILE A 163 1.35 -21.13 0.72
N SER A 164 1.14 -19.91 0.25
CA SER A 164 1.33 -19.55 -1.16
C SER A 164 2.78 -19.72 -1.61
N GLN A 165 3.76 -19.39 -0.76
CA GLN A 165 5.17 -19.60 -1.04
C GLN A 165 5.51 -21.10 -1.12
N GLU A 166 5.05 -21.90 -0.15
CA GLU A 166 5.25 -23.35 -0.13
C GLU A 166 4.67 -24.03 -1.39
N VAL A 167 3.50 -23.60 -1.86
CA VAL A 167 2.90 -24.09 -3.11
C VAL A 167 3.74 -23.71 -4.33
N ARG A 168 4.27 -22.48 -4.39
CA ARG A 168 5.15 -22.03 -5.49
C ARG A 168 6.44 -22.85 -5.52
N ASP A 169 7.03 -23.09 -4.36
CA ASP A 169 8.28 -23.85 -4.24
C ASP A 169 8.06 -25.32 -4.64
N TYR A 170 6.95 -25.92 -4.23
CA TYR A 170 6.57 -27.27 -4.64
C TYR A 170 6.39 -27.39 -6.16
N ALA A 171 5.66 -26.45 -6.77
CA ALA A 171 5.44 -26.43 -8.22
C ALA A 171 6.75 -26.24 -9.00
N ALA A 172 7.65 -25.38 -8.51
CA ALA A 172 8.97 -25.17 -9.10
C ALA A 172 9.84 -26.44 -9.02
N ALA A 173 9.85 -27.12 -7.88
CA ALA A 173 10.58 -28.37 -7.70
C ALA A 173 10.07 -29.47 -8.65
N GLN A 174 8.75 -29.60 -8.80
CA GLN A 174 8.14 -30.56 -9.72
C GLN A 174 8.52 -30.29 -11.18
N ALA A 175 8.55 -29.02 -11.60
CA ALA A 175 8.96 -28.65 -12.96
C ALA A 175 10.43 -28.99 -13.24
N ILE A 176 11.32 -28.80 -12.25
CA ILE A 176 12.73 -29.17 -12.36
C ILE A 176 12.87 -30.69 -12.49
N GLU A 177 12.14 -31.47 -11.69
CA GLU A 177 12.19 -32.93 -11.73
C GLU A 177 11.77 -33.49 -13.09
N VAL A 178 10.67 -32.98 -13.66
CA VAL A 178 10.23 -33.34 -15.02
C VAL A 178 11.27 -32.95 -16.07
N GLY A 179 11.79 -31.72 -16.01
CA GLY A 179 12.83 -31.28 -16.96
C GLY A 179 14.13 -32.10 -16.86
N MET A 180 14.53 -32.50 -15.65
CA MET A 180 15.68 -33.38 -15.45
C MET A 180 15.42 -34.80 -16.00
N ALA A 181 14.20 -35.31 -15.87
CA ALA A 181 13.80 -36.59 -16.47
C ALA A 181 13.86 -36.52 -18.00
N ASP A 182 13.28 -35.48 -18.61
CA ASP A 182 13.31 -35.26 -20.07
C ASP A 182 14.75 -35.14 -20.60
N MET A 183 15.62 -34.41 -19.89
CA MET A 183 17.03 -34.30 -20.25
C MET A 183 17.77 -35.62 -20.08
N SER A 184 17.43 -36.43 -19.08
CA SER A 184 17.98 -37.77 -18.89
C SER A 184 17.55 -38.73 -19.99
N GLU A 185 16.29 -38.67 -20.43
CA GLU A 185 15.79 -39.44 -21.57
C GLU A 185 16.46 -39.01 -22.88
N ASN A 186 16.56 -37.70 -23.13
CA ASN A 186 17.28 -37.17 -24.30
C ASN A 186 18.75 -37.58 -24.31
N PHE A 187 19.42 -37.56 -23.17
CA PHE A 187 20.81 -38.03 -23.05
C PHE A 187 20.94 -39.50 -23.42
N ARG A 188 20.05 -40.36 -22.90
CA ARG A 188 20.02 -41.80 -23.25
C ARG A 188 19.69 -42.02 -24.73
N ALA A 189 18.74 -41.27 -25.28
CA ALA A 189 18.33 -41.36 -26.68
C ALA A 189 19.47 -40.96 -27.64
N LYS A 190 20.32 -40.01 -27.24
CA LYS A 190 21.52 -39.59 -27.99
C LYS A 190 22.76 -40.48 -27.71
N GLY A 191 22.56 -41.67 -27.16
CA GLY A 191 23.63 -42.65 -26.96
C GLY A 191 24.39 -42.54 -25.63
N GLY A 192 23.96 -41.67 -24.71
CA GLY A 192 24.62 -41.50 -23.42
C GLY A 192 26.00 -40.85 -23.51
N GLU A 193 26.26 -40.09 -24.57
CA GLU A 193 27.54 -39.42 -24.78
C GLU A 193 27.54 -38.01 -24.18
N ILE A 194 28.59 -37.70 -23.43
CA ILE A 194 28.79 -36.38 -22.81
C ILE A 194 29.12 -35.32 -23.88
N TYR A 195 29.81 -35.73 -24.95
CA TYR A 195 30.24 -34.86 -26.03
C TYR A 195 29.55 -35.25 -27.34
N LEU A 196 28.47 -34.56 -27.66
CA LEU A 196 27.79 -34.75 -28.94
C LEU A 196 28.61 -34.11 -30.06
N LYS A 197 28.80 -34.84 -31.16
CA LYS A 197 29.38 -34.27 -32.38
C LYS A 197 28.47 -33.14 -32.86
N ARG A 198 29.08 -32.00 -33.19
CA ARG A 198 28.37 -30.84 -33.74
C ARG A 198 27.74 -31.28 -35.06
N GLU A 199 26.42 -31.12 -35.21
CA GLU A 199 25.74 -31.41 -36.48
C GLU A 199 26.36 -30.52 -37.57
N GLU A 200 26.87 -31.13 -38.64
CA GLU A 200 27.32 -30.42 -39.83
C GLU A 200 26.05 -29.93 -40.55
N ALA A 201 25.94 -28.60 -40.71
CA ALA A 201 24.80 -27.90 -41.30
C ALA A 201 24.66 -28.16 -42.81
#